data_AF-A0A6H2NNN4-F1
#
_entry.id   AF-A0A6H2NNN4-F1
#
_cell.length_a   1.000
_cell.length_b   1.000
_cell.length_c   1.000
_cell.angle_alpha   90.00
_cell.angle_beta   90.00
_cell.angle_gamma   90.00
#
_symmetry.space_group_name_H-M   'P 1'
#
loop_
_entity.id
_entity.type
_entity.pdbx_description
1 polymer ?
#
loop_
_entity_poly.entity_id
_entity_poly.type
_entity_poly.pdbx_seq_one_letter_code
_entity_poly.pdbx_strand_id
1 'polypeptide(L)'
;MKDTTIPLYSRVSLNQDFPEYNLRQGDIATFIDTVPDPEDGEDGYILEVFNALGESIDVVTVPKSAVAPLRSDEILTVRSQLVRKQPEVG
;
A
#
# COMPACT_ATOMS: atom_id res chain seq x y z
N MET A 1 17.74 -1.95 17.86
CA MET A 1 16.38 -2.13 17.32
C MET A 1 16.48 -3.16 16.22
N LYS A 2 15.56 -4.13 16.12
CA LYS A 2 15.63 -5.09 15.01
C LYS A 2 15.32 -4.32 13.72
N ASP A 3 16.28 -4.26 12.81
CA ASP A 3 16.04 -3.91 11.41
C ASP A 3 14.95 -4.85 10.88
N THR A 4 13.71 -4.36 10.89
CA THR A 4 12.55 -5.14 10.48
C THR A 4 12.31 -4.84 9.02
N THR A 5 13.26 -5.25 8.18
CA THR A 5 13.16 -5.10 6.73
C THR A 5 11.96 -5.90 6.25
N ILE A 6 11.00 -5.22 5.65
CA ILE A 6 9.85 -5.83 4.99
C ILE A 6 10.34 -6.45 3.67
N PRO A 7 10.16 -7.75 3.43
CA PRO A 7 10.64 -8.38 2.19
C PRO A 7 9.73 -8.01 1.01
N LEU A 8 10.32 -7.89 -0.18
CA LEU A 8 9.57 -7.77 -1.43
C LEU A 8 8.58 -8.93 -1.59
N TYR A 9 7.46 -8.63 -2.22
CA TYR A 9 6.32 -9.51 -2.45
C TYR A 9 5.59 -9.98 -1.18
N SER A 10 5.82 -9.33 -0.05
CA SER A 10 5.04 -9.57 1.18
C SER A 10 3.79 -8.70 1.23
N ARG A 11 2.77 -9.21 1.94
CA ARG A 11 1.59 -8.42 2.30
C ARG A 11 1.91 -7.51 3.47
N VAL A 12 1.46 -6.27 3.36
CA VAL A 12 1.65 -5.20 4.33
C VAL A 12 0.34 -4.48 4.57
N SER A 13 0.23 -3.78 5.69
CA SER A 13 -0.89 -2.87 5.96
C SER A 13 -0.43 -1.41 5.93
N LEU A 14 -1.34 -0.52 5.52
CA LEU A 14 -1.14 0.92 5.65
C LEU A 14 -1.38 1.33 7.11
N ASN A 15 -0.51 2.17 7.66
CA ASN A 15 -0.68 2.70 9.03
C ASN A 15 -1.28 4.12 9.07
N GLN A 16 -1.62 4.68 7.91
CA GLN A 16 -2.30 5.97 7.74
C GLN A 16 -3.22 5.94 6.52
N ASP A 17 -4.11 6.93 6.41
CA ASP A 17 -4.99 7.08 5.25
C ASP A 17 -4.26 7.71 4.06
N PHE A 18 -4.69 7.36 2.85
CA PHE A 18 -4.29 8.02 1.59
C PHE A 18 -5.55 8.35 0.77
N PRO A 19 -6.22 9.48 1.07
CA PRO A 19 -7.47 9.87 0.43
C PRO A 19 -7.36 10.01 -1.08
N GLU A 20 -6.19 10.44 -1.59
CA GLU A 20 -5.90 10.54 -3.01
C GLU A 20 -6.11 9.19 -3.68
N TYR A 21 -5.62 8.09 -3.09
CA TYR A 21 -5.75 6.71 -3.56
C TYR A 21 -7.06 6.02 -3.12
N ASN A 22 -7.91 6.70 -2.35
CA ASN A 22 -9.06 6.09 -1.68
C ASN A 22 -8.67 4.87 -0.82
N LEU A 23 -7.48 4.92 -0.24
CA LEU A 23 -6.96 3.92 0.68
C LEU A 23 -7.06 4.44 2.12
N ARG A 24 -7.27 3.52 3.05
CA ARG A 24 -7.43 3.79 4.47
C ARG A 24 -6.37 3.05 5.26
N GLN A 25 -6.08 3.56 6.44
CA GLN A 25 -5.34 2.83 7.46
C GLN A 25 -5.95 1.42 7.63
N GLY A 26 -5.09 0.41 7.64
CA GLY A 26 -5.46 -1.00 7.74
C GLY A 26 -5.71 -1.69 6.41
N ASP A 27 -5.82 -0.98 5.29
CA ASP A 27 -5.89 -1.63 3.97
C ASP A 27 -4.60 -2.41 3.70
N ILE A 28 -4.75 -3.54 3.01
CA ILE A 28 -3.67 -4.48 2.73
C ILE A 28 -3.25 -4.35 1.26
N ALA A 29 -1.95 -4.34 1.04
CA ALA A 29 -1.34 -4.34 -0.30
C ALA A 29 -0.12 -5.28 -0.33
N THR A 30 0.40 -5.54 -1.52
CA THR A 30 1.65 -6.27 -1.72
C THR A 30 2.76 -5.26 -1.99
N PHE A 31 3.84 -5.33 -1.21
CA PHE A 31 5.04 -4.53 -1.45
C PHE A 31 5.82 -5.09 -2.64
N ILE A 32 5.96 -4.34 -3.75
CA ILE A 32 6.53 -4.87 -5.00
C ILE A 32 7.84 -4.21 -5.43
N ASP A 33 8.14 -2.99 -4.99
CA ASP A 33 9.42 -2.31 -5.31
C ASP A 33 9.68 -1.10 -4.39
N THR A 34 10.92 -0.59 -4.37
CA THR A 34 11.32 0.64 -3.65
C THR A 34 11.78 1.71 -4.63
N VAL A 35 11.29 2.94 -4.46
CA VAL A 35 11.78 4.12 -5.18
C VAL A 35 12.62 4.98 -4.22
N PRO A 36 13.91 5.22 -4.51
CA PRO A 36 14.72 6.11 -3.69
C PRO A 36 14.25 7.56 -3.84
N ASP A 37 14.30 8.33 -2.75
CA ASP A 37 14.07 9.76 -2.85
C ASP A 37 15.30 10.47 -3.47
N PRO A 38 15.11 11.36 -4.47
CA PRO A 38 16.22 12.02 -5.14
C PRO A 38 16.91 13.12 -4.31
N GLU A 39 16.30 13.59 -3.22
CA GLU A 39 16.77 14.71 -2.40
C GLU A 39 17.09 14.28 -0.94
N ASP A 40 17.47 13.02 -0.72
CA ASP A 40 17.72 12.42 0.62
C ASP A 40 16.48 12.47 1.56
N GLY A 41 15.28 12.54 1.00
CA GLY A 41 14.02 12.37 1.69
C GLY A 41 13.75 10.91 2.08
N GLU A 42 12.48 10.60 2.33
CA GLU A 42 12.08 9.23 2.66
C GLU A 42 11.83 8.41 1.39
N ASP A 43 12.51 7.25 1.29
CA ASP A 43 12.24 6.27 0.23
C ASP A 43 10.76 5.90 0.15
N GLY A 44 10.26 5.79 -1.08
CA GLY A 44 8.91 5.33 -1.36
C GLY A 44 8.84 3.81 -1.50
N TYR A 45 7.77 3.22 -0.99
CA TYR A 45 7.36 1.85 -1.32
C TYR A 45 6.32 1.88 -2.43
N ILE A 46 6.55 1.07 -3.46
CA ILE A 46 5.58 0.78 -4.51
C ILE A 46 4.75 -0.41 -4.05
N LEU A 47 3.45 -0.20 -3.94
CA LEU A 47 2.49 -1.18 -3.46
C LEU A 47 1.48 -1.52 -4.56
N GLU A 48 1.23 -2.80 -4.77
CA GLU A 48 0.14 -3.28 -5.60
C GLU A 48 -1.09 -3.57 -4.73
N VAL A 49 -2.22 -2.95 -5.08
CA VAL A 49 -3.47 -3.07 -4.35
C VAL A 49 -4.38 -4.06 -5.07
N PHE A 50 -4.96 -4.98 -4.29
CA PHE A 50 -5.88 -6.00 -4.79
C PHE A 50 -7.27 -5.80 -4.20
N ASN A 51 -8.30 -6.09 -4.98
CA ASN A 51 -9.64 -6.22 -4.43
C ASN A 51 -9.78 -7.54 -3.63
N ALA A 52 -10.92 -7.74 -2.98
CA ALA A 52 -11.17 -8.93 -2.17
C ALA A 52 -11.22 -10.26 -2.98
N LEU A 53 -11.30 -10.19 -4.31
CA LEU A 53 -11.22 -11.36 -5.21
C LEU A 53 -9.77 -11.68 -5.61
N GLY A 54 -8.81 -10.84 -5.25
CA GLY A 54 -7.40 -10.97 -5.65
C GLY A 54 -7.09 -10.37 -7.03
N GLU A 55 -7.98 -9.54 -7.58
CA GLU A 55 -7.71 -8.81 -8.82
C GLU A 55 -6.93 -7.53 -8.52
N SER A 56 -5.87 -7.26 -9.28
CA SER A 56 -5.10 -6.02 -9.18
C SER A 56 -5.96 -4.84 -9.63
N ILE A 57 -6.00 -3.79 -8.82
CA ILE A 57 -6.88 -2.63 -9.04
C ILE A 57 -6.15 -1.28 -9.02
N ASP A 58 -4.96 -1.20 -8.43
CA ASP A 58 -4.14 0.00 -8.42
C ASP A 58 -2.67 -0.32 -8.10
N VAL A 59 -1.77 0.57 -8.49
CA VAL A 59 -0.37 0.57 -8.07
C VAL A 59 -0.04 1.94 -7.55
N VAL A 60 0.34 2.02 -6.27
CA VAL A 60 0.54 3.28 -5.55
C VAL A 60 1.96 3.40 -5.02
N THR A 61 2.43 4.63 -4.88
CA THR A 61 3.68 4.93 -4.17
C THR A 61 3.32 5.60 -2.85
N VAL A 62 3.83 5.07 -1.75
CA VAL A 62 3.63 5.63 -0.40
C VAL A 62 4.97 5.75 0.32
N PRO A 63 5.11 6.63 1.33
CA PRO A 63 6.32 6.69 2.15
C PRO A 63 6.55 5.35 2.87
N LYS A 64 7.81 4.94 3.01
CA LYS A 64 8.17 3.71 3.73
C LYS A 64 7.60 3.65 5.14
N SER A 65 7.58 4.77 5.86
CA SER A 65 7.04 4.88 7.22
C SER A 65 5.55 4.62 7.29
N ALA A 66 4.82 4.69 6.17
CA ALA A 66 3.39 4.45 6.12
C ALA A 66 3.02 2.96 6.06
N VAL A 67 4.01 2.08 6.00
CA VAL A 67 3.83 0.65 5.75
C VAL A 67 4.26 -0.16 6.97
N ALA A 68 3.38 -1.06 7.41
CA ALA A 68 3.64 -1.96 8.52
C ALA A 68 3.55 -3.44 8.08
N PRO A 69 4.36 -4.34 8.66
CA PRO A 69 4.16 -5.77 8.48
C PRO A 69 2.85 -6.21 9.14
N LEU A 70 2.19 -7.19 8.54
CA LEU A 70 1.01 -7.81 9.15
C LEU A 70 1.38 -8.59 10.42
N ARG A 71 0.50 -8.55 11.41
CA ARG A 71 0.62 -9.30 12.67
C ARG A 71 -0.35 -10.48 12.70
N SER A 72 0.00 -11.51 13.46
CA SER A 72 -0.80 -12.75 13.55
C SER A 72 -2.14 -12.58 14.25
N ASP A 73 -2.35 -11.48 14.96
CA ASP A 73 -3.58 -11.12 15.67
C ASP A 73 -4.52 -10.22 14.84
N GLU A 74 -4.14 -9.86 13.62
CA GLU A 74 -4.96 -9.05 12.71
C GLU A 74 -5.93 -9.91 11.89
N ILE A 75 -7.11 -9.35 11.61
CA ILE A 75 -8.18 -10.03 10.88
C ILE A 75 -8.45 -9.31 9.57
N LEU A 76 -8.61 -10.07 8.48
CA LEU A 76 -9.01 -9.53 7.18
C LEU A 76 -10.38 -8.86 7.26
N THR A 77 -10.50 -7.66 6.67
CA THR A 77 -11.76 -6.89 6.60
C THR A 77 -12.03 -6.50 5.15
N VAL A 78 -13.30 -6.59 4.74
CA VAL A 78 -13.75 -6.15 3.40
C VAL A 78 -14.51 -4.83 3.51
N ARG A 79 -14.19 -3.89 2.62
CA ARG A 79 -14.94 -2.64 2.43
C ARG A 79 -15.09 -2.35 0.94
N SER A 80 -16.15 -1.62 0.58
CA SER A 80 -16.27 -1.10 -0.78
C SER A 80 -15.27 0.03 -1.00
N GLN A 81 -14.58 0.01 -2.14
CA GLN A 81 -13.92 1.19 -2.65
C GLN A 81 -14.89 2.00 -3.50
N LEU A 82 -14.83 3.32 -3.33
CA LEU A 82 -15.45 4.24 -4.26
C LEU A 82 -14.63 4.19 -5.55
N VAL A 83 -15.24 3.73 -6.64
CA VAL A 83 -14.60 3.64 -7.95
C VAL A 83 -14.04 5.01 -8.33
N ARG A 84 -12.72 5.11 -8.49
CA ARG A 84 -12.10 6.25 -9.17
C ARG A 84 -12.64 6.24 -10.59
N LYS A 85 -13.33 7.31 -11.02
CA LYS A 85 -13.45 7.55 -12.46
C LYS A 85 -12.03 7.83 -12.94
N GLN A 86 -11.41 6.89 -13.67
CA GLN A 86 -10.23 7.23 -14.45
C GLN A 86 -10.63 8.42 -15.34
N PRO A 87 -9.80 9.48 -15.43
CA PRO A 87 -10.01 10.47 -16.47
C PRO A 87 -9.93 9.71 -17.80
N GLU A 88 -11.00 9.78 -18.59
CA GLU A 88 -10.95 9.33 -19.98
C GLU A 88 -9.84 10.12 -20.65
N VAL A 89 -8.79 9.43 -21.08
CA VAL A 89 -7.74 10.04 -21.89
C VAL A 89 -8.39 10.36 -23.24
N GLY A 90 -8.79 11.61 -23.42
CA GLY A 90 -9.27 12.18 -24.69
C GLY A 90 -8.12 12.62 -25.59
#